data_AF-A0A1D9BI38-F1
#
_entry.id   AF-A0A1D9BI38-F1
#
_cell.length_a   1.000
_cell.length_b   1.000
_cell.length_c   1.000
_cell.angle_alpha   90.00
_cell.angle_beta   90.00
_cell.angle_gamma   90.00
#
_symmetry.space_group_name_H-M   'P 1'
#
loop_
_entity.id
_entity.type
_entity.pdbx_description
1 polymer ?
#
loop_
_entity_poly.entity_id
_entity_poly.type
_entity_poly.pdbx_seq_one_letter_code
_entity_poly.pdbx_strand_id
1 'polypeptide(L)'
;MPPTTPTLRNRALGHLARREYARLELRQKLLPHADGDEAALDAILDDLVARGWLSDERFAEQWAHFRSQRYGPQRLRAELRQKGVADELIDAALADVADDEFAQARSQWQKKFGAPPQDAKERARQARFLAGRGFSLDVVYKVIGGEDDDSH
;
A
#
# COMPACT_ATOMS: atom_id res chain seq x y z
N MET A 1 -42.69 7.14 -5.48
CA MET A 1 -41.98 6.48 -4.36
C MET A 1 -40.74 7.33 -4.06
N PRO A 2 -40.51 7.77 -2.82
CA PRO A 2 -39.25 8.44 -2.51
C PRO A 2 -38.10 7.43 -2.69
N PRO A 3 -36.91 7.86 -3.15
CA PRO A 3 -35.76 6.97 -3.20
C PRO A 3 -35.46 6.48 -1.79
N THR A 4 -35.47 5.16 -1.60
CA THR A 4 -35.09 4.54 -0.33
C THR A 4 -33.61 4.80 -0.10
N THR A 5 -33.29 5.65 0.88
CA THR A 5 -31.89 5.90 1.25
C THR A 5 -31.23 4.56 1.59
N PRO A 6 -30.11 4.19 0.93
CA PRO A 6 -29.46 2.93 1.19
C PRO A 6 -28.90 2.90 2.61
N THR A 7 -29.18 1.80 3.32
CA THR A 7 -28.68 1.54 4.68
C THR A 7 -27.14 1.56 4.72
N LEU A 8 -26.55 1.83 5.90
CA LEU A 8 -25.10 1.75 6.11
C LEU A 8 -24.51 0.43 5.60
N ARG A 9 -25.20 -0.69 5.86
CA ARG A 9 -24.81 -2.01 5.39
C ARG A 9 -24.79 -2.10 3.86
N ASN A 10 -25.84 -1.64 3.19
CA ASN A 10 -25.89 -1.65 1.72
C ASN A 10 -24.79 -0.77 1.10
N ARG A 11 -24.48 0.37 1.74
CA ARG A 11 -23.34 1.22 1.33
C ARG A 11 -22.02 0.49 1.49
N ALA A 12 -21.80 -0.16 2.64
CA ALA A 12 -20.58 -0.92 2.92
C ALA A 12 -20.37 -2.05 1.90
N LEU A 13 -21.41 -2.84 1.62
CA LEU A 13 -21.38 -3.89 0.60
C LEU A 13 -21.12 -3.32 -0.79
N GLY A 14 -21.74 -2.20 -1.13
CA GLY A 14 -21.47 -1.51 -2.39
C GLY A 14 -20.03 -1.00 -2.52
N HIS A 15 -19.33 -0.73 -1.42
CA HIS A 15 -17.89 -0.47 -1.44
C HIS A 15 -17.11 -1.76 -1.67
N LEU A 16 -17.33 -2.79 -0.83
CA LEU A 16 -16.61 -4.06 -0.86
C LEU A 16 -16.78 -4.82 -2.19
N ALA A 17 -17.92 -4.67 -2.87
CA ALA A 17 -18.14 -5.24 -4.19
C ALA A 17 -17.22 -4.68 -5.29
N ARG A 18 -16.59 -3.51 -5.06
CA ARG A 18 -15.70 -2.86 -6.05
C ARG A 18 -14.23 -3.16 -5.84
N ARG A 19 -13.80 -3.33 -4.59
CA ARG A 19 -12.42 -3.68 -4.19
C ARG A 19 -12.34 -3.94 -2.69
N GLU A 20 -11.21 -4.45 -2.24
CA GLU A 20 -10.87 -4.50 -0.81
C GLU A 20 -10.66 -3.09 -0.23
N TYR A 21 -10.99 -2.96 1.05
CA TYR A 21 -10.79 -1.76 1.86
C TYR A 21 -10.15 -2.16 3.18
N ALA A 22 -9.25 -1.31 3.68
CA ALA A 22 -8.90 -1.35 5.09
C ALA A 22 -10.13 -0.96 5.93
N ARG A 23 -10.27 -1.56 7.11
CA ARG A 23 -11.38 -1.24 8.03
C ARG A 23 -11.47 0.24 8.32
N LEU A 24 -10.33 0.88 8.62
CA LEU A 24 -10.29 2.33 8.90
C LEU A 24 -10.77 3.15 7.70
N GLU A 25 -10.36 2.77 6.49
CA GLU A 25 -10.77 3.46 5.26
C GLU A 25 -12.28 3.34 5.03
N LEU A 26 -12.85 2.13 5.23
CA LEU A 26 -14.27 1.91 5.08
C LEU A 26 -15.08 2.66 6.15
N ARG A 27 -14.60 2.65 7.41
CA ARG A 27 -15.19 3.42 8.50
C ARG A 27 -15.26 4.90 8.16
N GLN A 28 -14.15 5.50 7.73
CA GLN A 28 -14.08 6.92 7.35
C GLN A 28 -15.03 7.27 6.21
N LYS A 29 -15.25 6.35 5.26
CA LYS A 29 -16.20 6.54 4.15
C LYS A 29 -17.66 6.47 4.58
N LEU A 30 -17.97 5.68 5.59
CA LEU A 30 -19.34 5.47 6.07
C LEU A 30 -19.73 6.42 7.20
N LEU A 31 -18.77 7.00 7.92
CA LEU A 31 -18.99 7.90 9.04
C LEU A 31 -19.95 9.07 8.71
N PRO A 32 -19.86 9.75 7.55
CA PRO A 32 -20.82 10.81 7.19
C PRO A 32 -22.27 10.34 6.98
N HIS A 33 -22.50 9.02 6.96
CA HIS A 33 -23.82 8.40 6.77
C HIS A 33 -24.30 7.66 8.02
N ALA A 34 -23.57 7.76 9.13
CA ALA A 34 -23.89 7.07 10.37
C ALA A 34 -24.90 7.84 11.24
N ASP A 35 -25.32 9.04 10.84
CA ASP A 35 -26.27 9.89 11.58
C ASP A 35 -25.89 10.11 13.06
N GLY A 36 -24.58 10.08 13.36
CA GLY A 36 -24.03 10.22 14.71
C GLY A 36 -23.94 8.92 15.51
N ASP A 37 -24.43 7.79 14.99
CA ASP A 37 -24.36 6.48 15.64
C ASP A 37 -23.08 5.72 15.22
N GLU A 38 -21.95 6.12 15.78
CA GLU A 38 -20.66 5.47 15.53
C GLU A 38 -20.63 4.02 16.03
N ALA A 39 -21.36 3.71 17.11
CA ALA A 39 -21.43 2.36 17.67
C ALA A 39 -22.12 1.39 16.71
N ALA A 40 -23.23 1.80 16.08
CA ALA A 40 -23.88 1.01 15.04
C ALA A 40 -22.99 0.81 13.81
N LEU A 41 -22.21 1.82 13.41
CA LEU A 41 -21.22 1.69 12.33
C LEU A 41 -20.15 0.65 12.67
N ASP A 42 -19.55 0.74 13.86
CA ASP A 42 -18.50 -0.19 14.28
C ASP A 42 -19.04 -1.64 14.40
N ALA A 43 -20.26 -1.82 14.90
CA ALA A 43 -20.92 -3.13 14.94
C ALA A 43 -21.17 -3.72 13.53
N ILE A 44 -21.52 -2.88 12.54
CA ILE A 44 -21.63 -3.33 11.15
C ILE A 44 -20.27 -3.76 10.62
N LEU A 45 -19.21 -2.98 10.86
CA LEU A 45 -17.86 -3.33 10.42
C LEU A 45 -17.38 -4.64 11.07
N ASP A 46 -17.68 -4.87 12.35
CA ASP A 46 -17.38 -6.13 13.04
C ASP A 46 -18.07 -7.33 12.40
N ASP A 47 -19.37 -7.22 12.09
CA ASP A 47 -20.11 -8.27 11.38
C ASP A 47 -19.53 -8.53 9.98
N LEU A 48 -19.09 -7.50 9.26
CA LEU A 48 -18.44 -7.65 7.96
C LEU A 48 -17.09 -8.38 8.07
N VAL A 49 -16.31 -8.10 9.11
CA VAL A 49 -15.05 -8.84 9.40
C VAL A 49 -15.36 -10.28 9.78
N ALA A 50 -16.32 -10.52 10.66
CA ALA A 50 -16.69 -11.86 11.10
C ALA A 50 -17.20 -12.75 9.95
N ARG A 51 -17.85 -12.15 8.94
CA ARG A 51 -18.28 -12.85 7.70
C ARG A 51 -17.17 -13.00 6.66
N GLY A 52 -15.98 -12.44 6.92
CA GLY A 52 -14.85 -12.41 5.98
C GLY A 52 -15.04 -11.46 4.80
N TRP A 53 -16.07 -10.62 4.80
CA TRP A 53 -16.33 -9.66 3.73
C TRP A 53 -15.41 -8.46 3.78
N LEU A 54 -14.95 -8.09 4.98
CA LEU A 54 -13.91 -7.07 5.20
C LEU A 54 -12.66 -7.75 5.76
N SER A 55 -11.50 -7.52 5.16
CA SER A 55 -10.23 -8.12 5.58
C SER A 55 -9.08 -7.15 5.35
N ASP A 56 -8.41 -6.74 6.43
CA ASP A 56 -7.20 -5.92 6.37
C ASP A 56 -6.02 -6.68 5.76
N GLU A 57 -6.00 -8.01 5.91
CA GLU A 57 -4.99 -8.91 5.31
C GLU A 57 -5.08 -8.88 3.77
N ARG A 58 -6.26 -9.23 3.21
CA ARG A 58 -6.47 -9.18 1.75
C ARG A 58 -6.27 -7.77 1.19
N PHE A 59 -6.64 -6.75 1.97
CA PHE A 59 -6.38 -5.37 1.61
C PHE A 59 -4.87 -5.09 1.53
N ALA A 60 -4.09 -5.50 2.53
CA ALA A 60 -2.65 -5.27 2.59
C ALA A 60 -1.91 -5.97 1.45
N GLU A 61 -2.24 -7.25 1.19
CA GLU A 61 -1.67 -8.04 0.10
C GLU A 61 -1.90 -7.37 -1.26
N GLN A 62 -3.15 -7.02 -1.59
CA GLN A 62 -3.47 -6.36 -2.86
C GLN A 62 -2.79 -4.99 -2.95
N TRP A 63 -2.79 -4.22 -1.87
CA TRP A 63 -2.16 -2.91 -1.84
C TRP A 63 -0.65 -3.02 -2.11
N ALA A 64 0.03 -3.95 -1.43
CA ALA A 64 1.44 -4.22 -1.61
C ALA A 64 1.74 -4.64 -3.04
N HIS A 65 1.01 -5.62 -3.58
CA HIS A 65 1.17 -6.13 -4.95
C HIS A 65 1.04 -5.03 -6.02
N PHE A 66 0.02 -4.17 -5.94
CA PHE A 66 -0.17 -3.12 -6.94
C PHE A 66 0.85 -1.98 -6.82
N ARG A 67 1.29 -1.66 -5.60
CA ARG A 67 2.15 -0.50 -5.35
C ARG A 67 3.64 -0.82 -5.41
N SER A 68 4.05 -2.07 -5.20
CA SER A 68 5.45 -2.54 -5.27
C SER A 68 6.09 -2.24 -6.62
N GLN A 69 5.30 -2.24 -7.70
CA GLN A 69 5.75 -1.89 -9.04
C GLN A 69 6.35 -0.47 -9.16
N ARG A 70 6.09 0.40 -8.19
CA ARG A 70 6.50 1.82 -8.21
C ARG A 70 7.19 2.29 -6.93
N TYR A 71 6.96 1.61 -5.82
CA TYR A 71 7.37 2.05 -4.49
C TYR A 71 8.01 0.90 -3.73
N GLY A 72 9.06 1.22 -2.97
CA GLY A 72 9.76 0.26 -2.14
C GLY A 72 9.05 0.00 -0.81
N PRO A 73 9.44 -1.10 -0.12
CA PRO A 73 8.81 -1.61 1.10
C PRO A 73 8.68 -0.57 2.21
N GLN A 74 9.64 0.35 2.37
CA GLN A 74 9.58 1.36 3.44
C GLN A 74 8.38 2.30 3.27
N ARG A 75 8.11 2.71 2.03
CA ARG A 75 6.97 3.58 1.72
C ARG A 75 5.65 2.82 1.81
N LEU A 76 5.62 1.57 1.33
CA LEU A 76 4.43 0.73 1.42
C LEU A 76 4.02 0.49 2.88
N ARG A 77 5.00 0.17 3.74
CA ARG A 77 4.80 0.03 5.19
C ARG A 77 4.18 1.29 5.79
N ALA A 78 4.72 2.47 5.48
CA ALA A 78 4.18 3.74 5.97
C ALA A 78 2.75 4.00 5.48
N GLU A 79 2.45 3.72 4.21
CA GLU A 79 1.10 3.88 3.65
C GLU A 79 0.09 2.91 4.29
N LEU A 80 0.47 1.65 4.52
CA LEU A 80 -0.40 0.66 5.17
C LEU A 80 -0.66 1.00 6.64
N ARG A 81 0.37 1.45 7.38
CA ARG A 81 0.20 1.96 8.76
C ARG A 81 -0.76 3.14 8.82
N GLN A 82 -0.64 4.10 7.89
CA GLN A 82 -1.55 5.24 7.81
C GLN A 82 -3.00 4.80 7.55
N LYS A 83 -3.20 3.66 6.90
CA LYS A 83 -4.50 3.04 6.66
C LYS A 83 -5.01 2.20 7.81
N GLY A 84 -4.28 2.14 8.93
CA GLY A 84 -4.68 1.41 10.13
C GLY A 84 -4.51 -0.10 10.04
N VAL A 85 -3.71 -0.60 9.10
CA VAL A 85 -3.37 -2.03 9.02
C VAL A 85 -2.37 -2.37 10.14
N ALA A 86 -2.59 -3.50 10.82
CA ALA A 86 -1.72 -3.98 11.89
C ALA A 86 -0.32 -4.35 11.36
N ASP A 87 0.71 -4.16 12.19
CA ASP A 87 2.11 -4.35 11.79
C ASP A 87 2.40 -5.79 11.35
N GLU A 88 1.74 -6.78 11.97
CA GLU A 88 1.90 -8.20 11.63
C GLU A 88 1.41 -8.49 10.20
N LEU A 89 0.28 -7.89 9.79
CA LEU A 89 -0.26 -8.03 8.44
C LEU A 89 0.59 -7.28 7.42
N ILE A 90 1.19 -6.16 7.83
CA ILE A 90 2.11 -5.40 6.97
C ILE A 90 3.40 -6.20 6.74
N ASP A 91 3.95 -6.79 7.78
CA ASP A 91 5.14 -7.63 7.67
C ASP A 91 4.88 -8.83 6.75
N ALA A 92 3.74 -9.50 6.90
CA ALA A 92 3.32 -10.58 6.02
C ALA A 92 3.16 -10.12 4.56
N ALA A 93 2.42 -9.04 4.31
CA ALA A 93 2.16 -8.54 2.96
C ALA A 93 3.40 -7.99 2.23
N LEU A 94 4.45 -7.61 2.99
CA LEU A 94 5.69 -7.05 2.43
C LEU A 94 6.84 -8.06 2.35
N ALA A 95 6.67 -9.28 2.87
CA ALA A 95 7.70 -10.32 2.80
C ALA A 95 8.15 -10.56 1.34
N ASP A 96 7.20 -10.89 0.46
CA ASP A 96 7.49 -11.17 -0.96
C ASP A 96 7.94 -9.91 -1.72
N VAL A 97 7.50 -8.72 -1.29
CA VAL A 97 7.88 -7.45 -1.94
C VAL A 97 9.35 -7.10 -1.68
N ALA A 98 9.90 -7.52 -0.54
CA ALA A 98 11.30 -7.29 -0.21
C ALA A 98 12.23 -8.06 -1.15
N ASP A 99 11.84 -9.28 -1.54
CA ASP A 99 12.63 -10.13 -2.43
C ASP A 99 12.73 -9.52 -3.84
N ASP A 100 11.67 -8.85 -4.31
CA ASP A 100 11.64 -8.17 -5.60
C ASP A 100 12.17 -6.72 -5.57
N GLU A 101 12.60 -6.21 -4.40
CA GLU A 101 12.89 -4.79 -4.19
C GLU A 101 13.92 -4.25 -5.20
N PHE A 102 14.99 -5.02 -5.45
CA PHE A 102 16.04 -4.65 -6.39
C PHE A 102 15.52 -4.52 -7.83
N ALA A 103 14.77 -5.51 -8.31
CA ALA A 103 14.21 -5.51 -9.65
C ALA A 103 13.25 -4.32 -9.86
N GLN A 104 12.41 -4.02 -8.86
CA GLN A 104 11.50 -2.87 -8.91
C GLN A 104 12.26 -1.53 -8.88
N ALA A 105 13.27 -1.40 -8.03
CA ALA A 105 14.11 -0.21 -7.97
C ALA A 105 14.84 0.04 -9.29
N ARG A 106 15.43 -1.01 -9.88
CA ARG A 106 16.11 -0.96 -11.19
C ARG A 106 15.16 -0.53 -12.29
N SER A 107 13.95 -1.10 -12.34
CA SER A 107 12.91 -0.71 -13.30
C SER A 107 12.53 0.77 -13.19
N GLN A 108 12.32 1.28 -11.97
CA GLN A 108 11.99 2.69 -11.73
C GLN A 108 13.16 3.63 -12.08
N TRP A 109 14.39 3.22 -11.77
CA TRP A 109 15.60 3.95 -12.11
C TRP A 109 15.82 4.02 -13.63
N GLN A 110 15.69 2.90 -14.34
CA GLN A 110 15.88 2.82 -15.78
C GLN A 110 14.85 3.68 -16.53
N LYS A 111 13.59 3.68 -16.09
CA LYS A 111 12.53 4.52 -16.67
C LYS A 111 12.80 6.03 -16.55
N LYS A 112 13.54 6.46 -15.52
CA LYS A 112 13.77 7.89 -15.25
C LYS A 112 15.15 8.39 -15.69
N PHE A 113 16.19 7.60 -15.44
CA PHE A 113 17.57 8.01 -15.65
C PHE A 113 18.24 7.19 -16.75
N GLY A 114 18.09 5.87 -16.72
CA GLY A 114 18.59 4.97 -17.77
C GLY A 114 20.12 4.86 -17.86
N ALA A 115 20.88 5.61 -17.07
CA ALA A 115 22.34 5.59 -17.05
C ALA A 115 22.89 5.91 -15.65
N PRO A 116 24.06 5.34 -15.28
CA PRO A 116 24.77 5.65 -14.04
C PRO A 116 25.08 7.14 -13.91
N PRO A 117 25.19 7.67 -12.68
CA PRO A 117 25.51 9.08 -12.45
C PRO A 117 26.95 9.40 -12.89
N GLN A 118 27.14 10.57 -13.50
CA GLN A 118 28.46 11.02 -13.98
C GLN A 118 29.24 11.80 -12.93
N ASP A 119 28.54 12.40 -11.95
CA ASP A 119 29.14 13.17 -10.87
C ASP A 119 28.42 12.96 -9.52
N ALA A 120 28.97 13.55 -8.46
CA ALA A 120 28.40 13.44 -7.11
C ALA A 120 27.00 14.08 -7.00
N LYS A 121 26.70 15.11 -7.80
CA LYS A 121 25.42 15.81 -7.79
C LYS A 121 24.33 14.93 -8.43
N GLU A 122 24.65 14.26 -9.53
CA GLU A 122 23.80 13.27 -10.19
C GLU A 122 23.59 12.06 -9.29
N ARG A 123 24.65 11.54 -8.65
CA ARG A 123 24.52 10.42 -7.70
C ARG A 123 23.54 10.76 -6.59
N ALA A 124 23.66 11.94 -5.99
CA ALA A 124 22.72 12.41 -4.97
C ALA A 124 21.29 12.57 -5.52
N ARG A 125 21.13 13.05 -6.76
CA ARG A 125 19.81 13.19 -7.42
C ARG A 125 19.15 11.84 -7.66
N GLN A 126 19.88 10.85 -8.18
CA GLN A 126 19.37 9.51 -8.45
C GLN A 126 19.03 8.77 -7.15
N ALA A 127 19.91 8.84 -6.14
CA ALA A 127 19.68 8.25 -4.83
C ALA A 127 18.42 8.81 -4.14
N ARG A 128 18.27 10.15 -4.10
CA ARG A 128 17.07 10.80 -3.52
C ARG A 128 15.77 10.39 -4.23
N PHE A 129 15.82 10.14 -5.55
CA PHE A 129 14.64 9.73 -6.28
C PHE A 129 14.14 8.34 -5.86
N LEU A 130 15.04 7.38 -5.70
CA LEU A 130 14.69 6.03 -5.28
C LEU A 130 14.37 5.97 -3.78
N ALA A 131 15.15 6.66 -2.94
CA ALA A 131 14.86 6.78 -1.51
C ALA A 131 13.50 7.44 -1.26
N GLY A 132 13.14 8.48 -2.02
CA GLY A 132 11.81 9.11 -1.97
C GLY A 132 10.65 8.21 -2.45
N ARG A 133 10.97 7.08 -3.11
CA ARG A 133 10.02 6.01 -3.44
C ARG A 133 9.97 4.92 -2.36
N GLY A 134 10.83 4.99 -1.35
CA GLY A 134 10.86 4.06 -0.23
C GLY A 134 11.70 2.80 -0.47
N PHE A 135 12.59 2.82 -1.46
CA PHE A 135 13.58 1.76 -1.65
C PHE A 135 14.70 1.88 -0.60
N SER A 136 15.15 0.74 -0.09
CA SER A 136 16.22 0.63 0.90
C SER A 136 17.53 1.20 0.38
N LEU A 137 18.32 1.83 1.26
CA LEU A 137 19.57 2.48 0.83
C LEU A 137 20.56 1.49 0.20
N ASP A 138 20.59 0.25 0.68
CA ASP A 138 21.39 -0.82 0.10
C ASP A 138 21.04 -1.04 -1.38
N VAL A 139 19.76 -1.32 -1.67
CA VAL A 139 19.26 -1.47 -3.05
C VAL A 139 19.50 -0.21 -3.88
N VAL A 140 19.29 0.98 -3.31
CA VAL A 140 19.56 2.24 -4.00
C VAL A 140 21.01 2.35 -4.44
N TYR A 141 21.96 1.99 -3.58
CA TYR A 141 23.38 2.06 -3.92
C TYR A 141 23.79 1.00 -4.94
N LYS A 142 23.25 -0.22 -4.85
CA LYS A 142 23.47 -1.28 -5.85
C LYS A 142 23.00 -0.86 -7.24
N VAL A 143 21.75 -0.36 -7.34
CA VAL A 143 21.14 0.06 -8.62
C VAL A 143 21.90 1.22 -9.27
N ILE A 144 22.26 2.26 -8.51
CA ILE A 144 22.99 3.40 -9.09
C ILE A 144 24.47 3.08 -9.36
N GLY A 145 25.02 2.11 -8.63
CA GLY A 145 26.39 1.61 -8.81
C GLY A 145 26.57 0.76 -10.06
N GLY A 146 25.48 0.30 -10.66
CA GLY A 146 25.51 -0.57 -11.84
C GLY A 146 25.86 -2.02 -11.49
N GLU A 147 25.67 -2.43 -10.24
CA GLU A 147 25.79 -3.83 -9.84
C GLU A 147 24.60 -4.61 -10.42
N ASP A 148 24.88 -5.68 -11.15
CA ASP A 148 23.86 -6.68 -11.50
C ASP A 148 23.60 -7.57 -10.28
N ASP A 149 22.41 -8.17 -10.22
CA ASP A 149 21.92 -9.02 -9.13
C ASP A 149 22.66 -10.37 -9.05
N ASP A 150 23.99 -10.35 -8.99
CA ASP A 150 24.83 -11.53 -8.79
C ASP A 150 25.23 -11.58 -7.31
N SER A 151 24.31 -11.99 -6.44
CA SER A 151 24.61 -12.42 -5.07
C SER A 151 23.51 -13.31 -4.45
N HIS A 152 23.13 -14.41 -5.11
CA HIS A 152 22.91 -15.70 -4.42
C HIS A 152 22.98 -16.90 -5.36
#